data_AF-A0A6G1RGV5-F1
#
_entry.id   AF-A0A6G1RGV5-F1
#
_cell.length_a   1.000
_cell.length_b   1.000
_cell.length_c   1.000
_cell.angle_alpha   90.00
_cell.angle_beta   90.00
_cell.angle_gamma   90.00
#
_symmetry.space_group_name_H-M   'P 1'
#
loop_
_entity.id
_entity.type
_entity.pdbx_description
1 polymer ?
#
loop_
_entity_poly.entity_id
_entity_poly.type
_entity_poly.pdbx_seq_one_letter_code
_entity_poly.pdbx_strand_id
1 'polypeptide(L)'
;ANAFAISGPFNIQFLVRGNDVLVIECNLRASRSFPFVSKTLGVDFIDVATKVMIGKEVNESSLPTLEHPIIPSKYVGIKAPMFSWTRLRDADPVLRCEMASTGEVACFGEDVYSAFQKAMLATGFTFPKQGILIGIQKSFRPRF
;
A
#
# COMPACT_ATOMS: atom_id res chain seq x y z
N ALA A 1 15.36 7.59 11.59
CA ALA A 1 14.77 8.82 12.19
C ALA A 1 15.85 9.71 12.80
N ASN A 2 16.64 9.23 13.76
CA ASN A 2 17.65 10.04 14.48
C ASN A 2 18.67 10.74 13.56
N ALA A 3 19.22 10.03 12.56
CA ALA A 3 20.21 10.59 11.64
C ALA A 3 19.73 11.82 10.84
N PHE A 4 18.41 11.98 10.66
CA PHE A 4 17.81 13.12 9.96
C PHE A 4 17.01 14.03 10.90
N ALA A 5 17.10 13.84 12.23
CA ALA A 5 16.34 14.57 13.24
C ALA A 5 14.85 14.74 12.86
N ILE A 6 14.19 13.64 12.48
CA ILE A 6 12.83 13.71 11.92
C ILE A 6 11.83 14.11 13.00
N SER A 7 11.09 15.20 12.76
CA SER A 7 9.95 15.64 13.55
C SER A 7 8.77 15.92 12.62
N GLY A 8 8.09 14.85 12.20
CA GLY A 8 7.02 14.91 11.19
C GLY A 8 6.87 13.58 10.43
N PRO A 9 6.07 13.56 9.34
CA PRO A 9 5.80 12.35 8.60
C PRO A 9 6.96 12.00 7.65
N PHE A 10 7.26 10.71 7.53
CA PHE A 10 8.23 10.21 6.55
C PHE A 10 7.86 8.80 6.06
N ASN A 11 8.53 8.34 5.00
CA ASN A 11 8.39 6.99 4.45
C ASN A 11 9.75 6.46 3.97
N ILE A 12 9.98 5.17 4.14
CA ILE A 12 11.15 4.46 3.59
C ILE A 12 10.65 3.27 2.78
N GLN A 13 11.28 3.03 1.63
CA GLN A 13 11.02 1.87 0.78
C GLN A 13 12.17 0.88 0.87
N PHE A 14 11.85 -0.41 0.94
CA PHE A 14 12.82 -1.48 1.13
C PHE A 14 12.68 -2.56 0.05
N LEU A 15 13.80 -3.18 -0.31
CA LEU A 15 13.88 -4.44 -1.02
C LEU A 15 14.22 -5.54 -0.02
N VAL A 16 13.44 -6.62 0.00
CA VAL A 16 13.64 -7.75 0.93
C VAL A 16 13.82 -9.05 0.15
N ARG A 17 14.91 -9.77 0.40
CA ARG A 17 15.18 -11.10 -0.14
C ARG A 17 15.72 -12.02 0.97
N GLY A 18 14.89 -12.91 1.47
CA GLY A 18 15.24 -13.70 2.65
C GLY A 18 15.48 -12.76 3.83
N ASN A 19 16.68 -12.79 4.40
CA ASN A 19 17.09 -11.89 5.49
C ASN A 19 17.79 -10.62 5.01
N ASP A 20 18.07 -10.48 3.72
CA ASP A 20 18.69 -9.28 3.17
C ASP A 20 17.65 -8.17 3.05
N VAL A 21 17.89 -7.05 3.73
CA VAL A 21 17.04 -5.86 3.74
C VAL A 21 17.84 -4.67 3.22
N LEU A 22 17.46 -4.14 2.07
CA LEU A 22 18.12 -3.01 1.41
C LEU A 22 17.17 -1.80 1.33
N VAL A 23 17.70 -0.60 1.57
CA VAL A 23 16.96 0.65 1.39
C VAL A 23 16.96 1.03 -0.09
N ILE A 24 15.79 1.37 -0.63
CA ILE A 24 15.64 1.92 -1.98
C ILE A 24 15.70 3.45 -1.90
N GLU A 25 14.78 4.05 -1.14
CA GLU A 25 14.68 5.50 -0.98
C GLU A 25 14.04 5.89 0.36
N CYS A 26 14.28 7.13 0.78
CA CYS A 26 13.67 7.75 1.95
C CYS A 26 13.00 9.07 1.53
N ASN A 27 11.72 9.21 1.81
CA ASN A 27 10.94 10.43 1.57
C ASN A 27 10.61 11.09 2.91
N LEU A 28 11.19 12.26 3.20
CA LEU A 28 10.90 13.06 4.41
C LEU A 28 9.59 13.87 4.27
N ARG A 29 8.50 13.15 3.94
CA ARG A 29 7.15 13.68 3.80
C ARG A 29 6.13 12.55 3.95
N ALA A 30 4.86 12.92 4.07
CA ALA A 30 3.77 11.95 3.96
C ALA A 30 3.80 11.24 2.60
N SER A 31 3.62 9.92 2.62
CA SER A 31 3.47 9.12 1.42
C SER A 31 1.99 8.91 1.09
N ARG A 32 1.71 8.49 -0.15
CA ARG A 32 0.36 8.18 -0.60
C ARG A 32 -0.32 7.01 0.12
N SER A 33 0.40 6.25 0.95
CA SER A 33 -0.18 5.16 1.76
C SER A 33 -0.66 5.61 3.13
N PHE A 34 -0.38 6.85 3.57
CA PHE A 34 -0.78 7.37 4.88
C PHE A 34 -2.29 7.24 5.15
N PRO A 35 -3.21 7.61 4.23
CA PRO A 35 -4.64 7.45 4.48
C PRO A 35 -5.05 5.99 4.68
N PHE A 36 -4.47 5.09 3.89
CA PHE A 36 -4.76 3.65 3.98
C PHE A 36 -4.26 3.06 5.30
N VAL A 37 -3.02 3.34 5.69
CA VAL A 37 -2.45 2.87 6.96
C VAL A 37 -3.23 3.44 8.14
N SER A 38 -3.58 4.74 8.08
CA SER A 38 -4.32 5.41 9.15
C SER A 38 -5.69 4.77 9.38
N LYS A 39 -6.44 4.51 8.30
CA LYS A 39 -7.75 3.84 8.40
C LYS A 39 -7.64 2.37 8.80
N THR A 40 -6.58 1.70 8.40
CA THR A 40 -6.33 0.28 8.74
C THR A 40 -5.93 0.10 10.19
N LEU A 41 -5.23 1.07 10.80
CA LEU A 41 -4.80 0.98 12.20
C LEU A 41 -5.72 1.73 13.17
N GLY A 42 -6.67 2.52 12.65
CA GLY A 42 -7.56 3.34 13.48
C GLY A 42 -6.87 4.53 14.13
N VAL A 43 -5.71 4.95 13.61
CA VAL A 43 -4.90 6.07 14.10
C VAL A 43 -4.70 7.05 12.96
N ASP A 44 -4.99 8.33 13.15
CA ASP A 44 -4.71 9.35 12.14
C ASP A 44 -3.23 9.78 12.22
N PHE A 45 -2.40 9.26 11.33
CA PHE A 45 -0.97 9.56 11.31
C PHE A 45 -0.69 11.02 10.93
N ILE A 46 -1.59 11.67 10.19
CA ILE A 46 -1.42 13.08 9.82
C ILE A 46 -1.75 13.97 11.02
N ASP A 47 -2.78 13.65 11.80
CA ASP A 47 -3.07 14.35 13.07
C ASP A 47 -1.87 14.25 14.03
N VAL A 48 -1.35 13.03 14.24
CA VAL A 48 -0.17 12.79 15.08
C VAL A 48 1.03 13.60 14.57
N ALA A 49 1.36 13.48 13.28
CA ALA A 49 2.50 14.19 12.70
C ALA A 49 2.33 15.71 12.78
N THR A 50 1.12 16.23 12.62
CA THR A 50 0.82 17.66 12.74
C THR A 50 1.05 18.14 14.16
N LYS A 51 0.55 17.42 15.17
CA LYS A 51 0.78 17.74 16.60
C LYS A 51 2.27 17.80 16.92
N VAL A 52 3.05 16.82 16.44
CA VAL A 52 4.51 16.80 16.60
C VAL A 52 5.16 18.04 15.97
N MET A 53 4.80 18.39 14.74
CA MET A 53 5.41 19.54 14.03
C MET A 53 5.13 20.89 14.71
N ILE A 54 4.00 21.04 15.40
CA ILE A 54 3.62 22.27 16.11
C ILE A 54 3.96 22.24 17.61
N GLY A 55 4.67 21.20 18.09
CA GLY A 55 5.06 21.07 19.48
C GLY A 55 3.91 20.80 20.46
N LYS A 56 2.79 20.24 19.99
CA LYS A 56 1.73 19.76 20.88
C LYS A 56 2.10 18.41 21.45
N GLU A 57 1.77 18.20 22.73
CA GLU A 57 1.91 16.89 23.37
C GLU A 57 1.05 15.84 22.66
N VAL A 58 1.64 14.66 22.48
CA VAL A 58 0.99 13.49 21.91
C VAL A 58 1.10 12.36 22.94
N ASN A 59 -0.03 11.74 23.27
CA ASN A 59 -0.01 10.55 24.11
C ASN A 59 0.42 9.35 23.25
N GLU A 60 1.62 8.83 23.49
CA GLU A 60 2.21 7.71 22.75
C GLU A 60 1.65 6.34 23.17
N SER A 61 0.99 6.23 24.33
CA SER A 61 0.55 4.93 24.88
C SER A 61 -0.43 4.16 23.99
N SER A 62 -1.16 4.85 23.12
CA SER A 62 -2.11 4.26 22.16
C SER A 62 -1.63 4.29 20.71
N LEU A 63 -0.40 4.74 20.46
CA LEU A 63 0.18 4.83 19.13
C LEU A 63 0.96 3.56 18.74
N PRO A 64 1.01 3.22 17.45
CA PRO A 64 1.81 2.10 16.95
C PRO A 64 3.30 2.47 16.94
N THR A 65 3.94 2.45 18.11
CA THR A 65 5.39 2.67 18.24
C THR A 65 6.16 1.45 17.72
N LEU A 66 7.49 1.58 17.56
CA LEU A 66 8.32 0.45 17.15
C LEU A 66 8.34 -0.68 18.18
N GLU A 67 8.19 -0.37 19.46
CA GLU A 67 8.15 -1.34 20.56
C GLU A 67 6.77 -2.00 20.71
N HIS A 68 5.71 -1.28 20.36
CA HIS A 68 4.32 -1.73 20.49
C HIS A 68 3.53 -1.51 19.18
N PRO A 69 3.82 -2.30 18.13
CA PRO A 69 3.11 -2.17 16.86
C PRO A 69 1.65 -2.62 16.99
N ILE A 70 0.73 -1.87 16.37
CA ILE A 70 -0.66 -2.30 16.20
C ILE A 70 -0.75 -3.21 14.98
N ILE A 71 -1.13 -4.47 15.19
CA ILE A 71 -1.30 -5.46 14.12
C ILE A 71 -2.76 -5.93 14.15
N PRO A 72 -3.57 -5.62 13.12
CA PRO A 72 -4.93 -6.13 13.00
C PRO A 72 -4.94 -7.67 13.01
N SER A 73 -5.62 -8.27 13.98
CA SER A 73 -5.70 -9.73 14.13
C SER A 73 -6.96 -10.35 13.54
N LYS A 74 -8.01 -9.54 13.32
CA LYS A 74 -9.34 -10.00 12.87
C LYS A 74 -9.64 -9.71 11.40
N TYR A 75 -8.79 -8.91 10.74
CA TYR A 75 -9.01 -8.49 9.37
C TYR A 75 -7.70 -8.14 8.67
N VAL A 76 -7.73 -8.12 7.35
CA VAL A 76 -6.66 -7.67 6.46
C VAL A 76 -7.16 -6.52 5.62
N GLY A 77 -6.34 -5.46 5.48
CA GLY A 77 -6.55 -4.38 4.52
C GLY A 77 -5.76 -4.62 3.25
N ILE A 78 -6.37 -4.46 2.08
CA ILE A 78 -5.69 -4.44 0.78
C ILE A 78 -5.95 -3.11 0.08
N LYS A 79 -4.88 -2.55 -0.48
CA LYS A 79 -4.91 -1.36 -1.34
C LYS A 79 -4.54 -1.77 -2.76
N ALA A 80 -5.44 -1.52 -3.72
CA ALA A 80 -5.24 -1.82 -5.12
C ALA A 80 -5.22 -0.53 -5.97
N PRO A 81 -4.40 -0.47 -7.04
CA PRO A 81 -4.37 0.66 -7.95
C PRO A 81 -5.62 0.71 -8.84
N MET A 82 -6.10 1.92 -9.12
CA MET A 82 -7.09 2.18 -10.16
C MET A 82 -6.40 2.71 -11.41
N PHE A 83 -6.80 2.22 -12.58
CA PHE A 83 -6.24 2.64 -13.86
C PHE A 83 -7.32 3.19 -14.79
N SER A 84 -6.92 4.07 -15.71
CA SER A 84 -7.83 4.71 -16.68
C SER A 84 -7.48 4.36 -18.13
N TRP A 85 -7.10 3.11 -18.39
CA TRP A 85 -6.71 2.62 -19.72
C TRP A 85 -7.78 2.87 -20.79
N THR A 86 -9.06 2.75 -20.44
CA THR A 86 -10.18 3.02 -21.37
C THR A 86 -10.25 4.47 -21.85
N ARG A 87 -9.60 5.41 -21.15
CA ARG A 87 -9.55 6.83 -21.52
C ARG A 87 -8.25 7.19 -22.26
N LEU A 88 -7.24 6.33 -22.21
CA LEU A 88 -5.95 6.52 -22.86
C LEU A 88 -5.90 5.65 -24.13
N ARG A 89 -6.47 6.16 -25.23
CA ARG A 89 -6.39 5.47 -26.53
C ARG A 89 -4.91 5.25 -26.89
N ASP A 90 -4.62 4.06 -27.40
CA ASP A 90 -3.29 3.60 -27.81
C ASP A 90 -2.25 3.42 -26.68
N ALA A 91 -2.66 3.58 -25.41
CA ALA A 91 -1.79 3.24 -24.29
C ALA A 91 -1.67 1.72 -24.11
N ASP A 92 -0.45 1.24 -24.04
CA ASP A 92 -0.12 -0.15 -23.70
C ASP A 92 -0.47 -0.40 -22.21
N PRO A 93 -1.45 -1.26 -21.87
CA PRO A 93 -1.90 -1.49 -20.50
C PRO A 93 -0.94 -2.41 -19.72
N VAL A 94 0.36 -2.07 -19.75
CA VAL A 94 1.45 -2.83 -19.13
C VAL A 94 2.16 -1.95 -18.10
N LEU A 95 2.41 -2.52 -16.92
CA LEU A 95 3.14 -1.84 -15.86
C LEU A 95 4.63 -1.73 -16.20
N ARG A 96 5.21 -0.55 -15.95
CA ARG A 96 6.65 -0.28 -16.09
C ARG A 96 7.19 0.21 -14.75
N CYS A 97 8.47 0.58 -14.70
CA CYS A 97 9.05 1.20 -13.51
C CYS A 97 8.35 2.52 -13.15
N GLU A 98 7.81 3.20 -14.17
CA GLU A 98 7.01 4.41 -14.01
C GLU A 98 5.59 4.09 -13.54
N MET A 99 5.05 4.99 -12.70
CA MET A 99 3.71 4.84 -12.14
C MET A 99 2.63 5.25 -13.16
N ALA A 100 1.80 4.30 -13.58
CA ALA A 100 0.69 4.56 -14.52
C ALA A 100 -0.70 4.63 -13.86
N SER A 101 -0.81 4.33 -12.56
CA SER A 101 -2.10 4.34 -11.86
C SER A 101 -2.60 5.77 -11.57
N THR A 102 -3.91 5.98 -11.69
CA THR A 102 -4.55 7.31 -11.52
C THR A 102 -5.27 7.43 -10.18
N GLY A 103 -5.58 6.30 -9.54
CA GLY A 103 -6.27 6.27 -8.26
C GLY A 103 -5.97 5.00 -7.47
N GLU A 104 -6.79 4.78 -6.45
CA GLU A 104 -6.64 3.66 -5.52
C GLU A 104 -7.99 3.28 -4.91
N VAL A 105 -8.14 1.99 -4.63
CA VAL A 105 -9.24 1.46 -3.81
C VAL A 105 -8.63 0.74 -2.61
N ALA A 106 -9.33 0.78 -1.49
CA ALA A 106 -8.94 0.05 -0.29
C ALA A 106 -10.13 -0.77 0.22
N CYS A 107 -9.89 -2.04 0.53
CA CYS A 107 -10.92 -2.97 0.99
C CYS A 107 -10.42 -3.77 2.20
N PHE A 108 -11.36 -4.14 3.06
CA PHE A 108 -11.12 -4.99 4.22
C PHE A 108 -11.78 -6.37 4.03
N GLY A 109 -11.10 -7.41 4.50
CA GLY A 109 -11.58 -8.79 4.53
C GLY A 109 -11.13 -9.50 5.79
N GLU A 110 -11.74 -10.63 6.09
CA GLU A 110 -11.32 -11.49 7.21
C GLU A 110 -9.92 -12.08 6.95
N ASP A 111 -9.59 -12.27 5.67
CA ASP A 111 -8.31 -12.76 5.19
C ASP A 111 -7.84 -11.99 3.94
N VAL A 112 -6.65 -12.35 3.46
CA VAL A 112 -6.04 -11.76 2.25
C VAL A 112 -6.87 -12.04 0.99
N TYR A 113 -7.52 -13.20 0.91
CA TYR A 113 -8.24 -13.64 -0.29
C TYR A 113 -9.54 -12.84 -0.48
N SER A 114 -10.34 -12.74 0.57
CA SER A 114 -11.59 -11.97 0.59
C SER A 114 -11.34 -10.47 0.41
N ALA A 115 -10.31 -9.91 1.06
CA ALA A 115 -9.92 -8.52 0.86
C ALA A 115 -9.47 -8.26 -0.59
N PHE A 116 -8.75 -9.21 -1.20
CA PHE A 116 -8.24 -9.09 -2.57
C PHE A 116 -9.38 -9.16 -3.58
N GLN A 117 -10.29 -10.12 -3.43
CA GLN A 117 -11.46 -10.24 -4.30
C GLN A 117 -12.33 -8.97 -4.25
N LYS A 118 -12.57 -8.42 -3.05
CA LYS A 118 -13.28 -7.13 -2.89
C LYS A 118 -12.55 -5.99 -3.58
N ALA A 119 -11.22 -5.90 -3.42
CA ALA A 119 -10.41 -4.87 -4.06
C ALA A 119 -10.47 -4.97 -5.60
N MET A 120 -10.41 -6.19 -6.16
CA MET A 120 -10.58 -6.39 -7.61
C MET A 120 -11.96 -5.96 -8.11
N LEU A 121 -13.03 -6.35 -7.40
CA LEU A 121 -14.38 -5.89 -7.75
C LEU A 121 -14.49 -4.36 -7.68
N ALA A 122 -13.89 -3.74 -6.67
CA ALA A 122 -13.91 -2.29 -6.48
C ALA A 122 -13.13 -1.53 -7.57
N THR A 123 -12.12 -2.14 -8.21
CA THR A 123 -11.46 -1.55 -9.39
C THR A 123 -12.25 -1.74 -10.69
N GLY A 124 -13.42 -2.42 -10.64
CA GLY A 124 -14.25 -2.71 -11.80
C GLY A 124 -13.89 -4.02 -12.51
N PHE A 125 -13.00 -4.84 -11.96
CA PHE A 125 -12.73 -6.17 -12.49
C PHE A 125 -13.97 -7.06 -12.33
N THR A 126 -14.30 -7.82 -13.37
CA THR A 126 -15.40 -8.78 -13.35
C THR A 126 -14.84 -10.19 -13.38
N PHE A 127 -15.23 -11.04 -12.43
CA PHE A 127 -14.76 -12.42 -12.41
C PHE A 127 -15.25 -13.18 -13.65
N PRO A 128 -14.38 -13.93 -14.35
CA PRO A 128 -14.75 -14.68 -15.52
C PRO A 128 -15.73 -15.81 -15.16
N LYS A 129 -16.74 -16.01 -16.00
CA LYS A 129 -17.76 -17.08 -15.85
C LYS A 129 -17.60 -18.24 -16.84
N GLN A 130 -16.68 -18.08 -17.80
CA GLN A 130 -16.46 -19.02 -18.91
C GLN A 130 -14.96 -19.36 -18.97
N GLY A 131 -14.34 -19.32 -20.16
CA GLY A 131 -12.92 -19.62 -20.35
C GLY A 131 -11.97 -18.51 -19.88
N ILE A 132 -10.73 -18.89 -19.60
CA ILE A 132 -9.61 -17.99 -19.27
C ILE A 132 -8.54 -18.17 -20.35
N LEU A 133 -8.14 -17.09 -21.02
CA LEU A 133 -7.04 -17.09 -21.97
C LEU A 133 -5.70 -16.98 -21.21
N ILE A 134 -4.76 -17.88 -21.49
CA ILE A 134 -3.44 -17.91 -20.86
C ILE A 134 -2.36 -17.73 -21.93
N GLY A 135 -1.70 -16.57 -21.90
CA GLY A 135 -0.51 -16.27 -22.71
C GLY A 135 0.64 -15.87 -21.80
N ILE A 136 1.67 -16.72 -21.71
CA ILE A 136 2.82 -16.49 -20.82
C ILE A 136 4.13 -16.59 -21.59
N GLN A 137 5.12 -15.79 -21.18
CA GLN A 137 6.49 -15.91 -21.69
C GLN A 137 7.07 -17.29 -21.35
N LYS A 138 7.88 -17.86 -22.26
CA LYS A 138 8.46 -19.21 -22.08
C LYS A 138 9.18 -19.40 -20.74
N SER A 139 9.86 -18.36 -20.25
CA SER A 139 10.58 -18.35 -18.97
C SER A 139 9.68 -18.48 -17.73
N PHE A 140 8.40 -18.12 -17.83
CA PHE A 140 7.45 -18.19 -16.70
C PHE A 140 6.77 -19.56 -16.58
N ARG A 141 6.86 -20.43 -17.59
CA ARG A 141 6.24 -21.77 -17.59
C ARG A 141 6.53 -22.63 -16.34
N PRO A 142 7.74 -22.62 -15.73
CA PRO A 142 8.00 -23.43 -14.53
C PRO A 142 7.30 -22.92 -13.26
N ARG A 143 6.82 -21.67 -13.25
CA ARG A 143 6.21 -21.02 -12.08
C ARG A 143 4.70 -20.81 -12.22
N PHE A 144 4.16 -21.05 -13.41
CA PHE A 144 2.73 -20.97 -13.72
C PHE A 144 2.12 -22.37 -13.58
#